data_AF-A0A1H8A9Z0-F1
#
_entry.id   AF-A0A1H8A9Z0-F1
#
_cell.length_a   1.000
_cell.length_b   1.000
_cell.length_c   1.000
_cell.angle_alpha   90.00
_cell.angle_beta   90.00
_cell.angle_gamma   90.00
#
_symmetry.space_group_name_H-M   'P 1'
#
loop_
_entity.id
_entity.type
_entity.pdbx_description
1 polymer ?
#
loop_
_entity_poly.entity_id
_entity_poly.type
_entity_poly.pdbx_seq_one_letter_code
_entity_poly.pdbx_strand_id
1 'polypeptide(L)'
;MSKLSYKVSYYALYAMFAIILIVLGLFYLGGDAQGADVIAGVDPEMWQPANTNALLMLIYGLFGLAVAATVVAAVFQFGAALKDSPANAIKSLLGLVLLVVVLVIAWAAGDGTPMNIPGYDGTDNVPFWLKLTDMFLYSIYILLFVTIVAIIASGIKKKIS
;
A
#
# COMPACT_ATOMS: atom_id res chain seq x y z
N MET A 1 11.61 2.54 -24.94
CA MET A 1 12.32 3.34 -23.91
C MET A 1 13.72 3.67 -24.41
N SER A 2 14.21 4.88 -24.18
CA SER A 2 15.61 5.22 -24.52
C SER A 2 16.58 4.42 -23.64
N LYS A 3 17.79 4.13 -24.14
CA LYS A 3 18.83 3.43 -23.36
C LYS A 3 19.16 4.14 -22.03
N LEU A 4 18.97 5.46 -21.98
CA LEU A 4 19.20 6.27 -20.78
C LEU A 4 18.12 6.04 -19.71
N SER A 5 16.84 6.03 -20.10
CA SER A 5 15.71 5.77 -19.18
C SER A 5 15.80 4.38 -18.54
N TYR A 6 16.23 3.37 -19.31
CA TYR A 6 16.47 2.02 -18.79
C TYR A 6 17.56 2.00 -17.71
N LYS A 7 18.71 2.63 -17.96
CA LYS A 7 19.82 2.68 -17.01
C LYS A 7 19.45 3.39 -15.72
N VAL A 8 18.72 4.50 -15.80
CA VAL A 8 18.27 5.25 -14.62
C VAL A 8 17.32 4.40 -13.77
N SER A 9 16.32 3.77 -14.41
CA SER A 9 15.39 2.86 -13.71
C SER A 9 16.13 1.69 -13.06
N TYR A 10 17.08 1.09 -13.78
CA TYR A 10 17.93 0.01 -13.27
C TYR A 10 18.71 0.44 -12.03
N TYR A 11 19.47 1.54 -12.08
CA TYR A 11 20.25 1.99 -10.92
C TYR A 11 19.39 2.41 -9.74
N ALA A 12 18.24 3.05 -9.98
CA ALA A 12 17.30 3.39 -8.93
C ALA A 12 16.78 2.13 -8.22
N LEU A 13 16.43 1.08 -8.99
CA LEU A 13 16.00 -0.21 -8.44
C LEU A 13 17.07 -0.83 -7.54
N TYR A 14 18.32 -0.93 -8.00
CA TYR A 14 19.40 -1.53 -7.19
C TYR A 14 19.72 -0.71 -5.95
N ALA A 15 19.70 0.62 -6.04
CA ALA A 15 19.91 1.48 -4.89
C ALA A 15 18.83 1.27 -3.83
N MET A 16 17.54 1.25 -4.24
CA MET A 16 16.43 0.96 -3.33
C MET A 16 16.56 -0.44 -2.72
N PHE A 17 16.88 -1.44 -3.54
CA PHE A 17 17.04 -2.82 -3.07
C PHE A 17 18.17 -2.95 -2.05
N ALA A 18 19.32 -2.31 -2.30
CA ALA A 18 20.44 -2.29 -1.36
C ALA A 18 20.06 -1.63 -0.03
N ILE A 19 19.35 -0.49 -0.06
CA ILE A 19 18.87 0.19 1.15
C ILE A 19 17.90 -0.71 1.93
N ILE A 20 16.97 -1.37 1.25
CA ILE A 20 16.04 -2.32 1.86
C ILE A 20 16.80 -3.45 2.56
N LEU A 21 17.77 -4.07 1.89
CA LEU A 21 18.55 -5.16 2.48
C LEU A 21 19.35 -4.70 3.70
N ILE A 22 19.91 -3.49 3.68
CA ILE A 22 20.63 -2.92 4.84
C ILE A 22 19.67 -2.76 6.02
N VAL A 23 18.50 -2.15 5.82
CA VAL A 23 17.53 -1.92 6.89
C VAL A 23 16.94 -3.22 7.40
N LEU A 24 16.68 -4.20 6.53
CA LEU A 24 16.26 -5.54 6.96
C LEU A 24 17.36 -6.25 7.74
N GLY A 25 18.63 -6.11 7.35
CA GLY A 25 19.76 -6.62 8.11
C GLY A 25 19.83 -6.00 9.51
N LEU A 26 19.67 -4.68 9.62
CA LEU A 26 19.61 -3.99 10.91
C LEU A 26 18.40 -4.44 11.75
N PHE A 27 17.24 -4.65 11.13
CA PHE A 27 16.04 -5.09 11.82
C PHE A 27 16.19 -6.51 12.36
N TYR A 28 16.58 -7.48 11.52
CA TYR A 28 16.62 -8.89 11.92
C TYR A 28 17.90 -9.29 12.66
N LEU A 29 19.02 -8.61 12.43
CA LEU A 29 20.34 -8.98 12.97
C LEU A 29 20.92 -7.92 13.91
N GLY A 30 20.23 -6.79 14.11
CA GLY A 30 20.72 -5.68 14.94
C GLY A 30 20.50 -5.83 16.44
N GLY A 31 19.95 -6.97 16.89
CA GLY A 31 19.73 -7.28 18.30
C GLY A 31 18.42 -6.76 18.88
N ASP A 32 18.32 -6.83 20.20
CA ASP A 32 17.14 -6.47 20.98
C ASP A 32 17.07 -4.97 21.31
N ALA A 33 15.84 -4.45 21.37
CA ALA A 33 15.55 -3.11 21.87
C ALA A 33 16.05 -2.95 23.32
N GLN A 34 16.55 -1.76 23.65
CA GLN A 34 17.10 -1.45 24.98
C GLN A 34 16.55 -0.14 25.51
N GLY A 35 16.49 -0.03 26.85
CA GLY A 35 16.09 1.21 27.52
C GLY A 35 14.67 1.64 27.14
N ALA A 36 14.53 2.87 26.63
CA ALA A 36 13.24 3.46 26.28
C ALA A 36 12.58 2.83 25.04
N ASP A 37 13.32 2.07 24.24
CA ASP A 37 12.79 1.40 23.05
C ASP A 37 12.09 0.07 23.37
N VAL A 38 12.16 -0.39 24.62
CA VAL A 38 11.45 -1.59 25.10
C VAL A 38 10.00 -1.24 25.40
N ILE A 39 9.07 -1.97 24.77
CA ILE A 39 7.63 -1.79 25.01
C ILE A 39 7.27 -2.42 26.36
N ALA A 40 6.81 -1.60 27.30
CA ALA A 40 6.35 -2.05 28.61
C ALA A 40 5.06 -2.87 28.50
N GLY A 41 4.93 -3.93 29.31
CA GLY A 41 3.75 -4.81 29.31
C GLY A 41 3.78 -5.92 28.25
N VAL A 42 4.82 -5.97 27.42
CA VAL A 42 5.14 -7.11 26.56
C VAL A 42 5.94 -8.13 27.39
N ASP A 43 5.70 -9.42 27.14
CA ASP A 43 6.49 -10.51 27.76
C ASP A 43 8.00 -10.28 27.54
N PRO A 44 8.83 -10.25 28.59
CA PRO A 44 10.27 -10.11 28.47
C PRO A 44 10.95 -11.17 27.58
N GLU A 45 10.31 -12.32 27.35
CA GLU A 45 10.82 -13.36 26.45
C GLU A 45 10.47 -13.11 24.97
N MET A 46 9.58 -12.15 24.66
CA MET A 46 9.30 -11.78 23.27
C MET A 46 10.42 -10.90 22.70
N TRP A 47 11.02 -11.38 21.62
CA TRP A 47 12.03 -10.65 20.86
C TRP A 47 11.49 -9.33 20.31
N GLN A 48 12.15 -8.22 20.65
CA GLN A 48 11.80 -6.86 20.21
C GLN A 48 12.95 -6.29 19.37
N PRO A 49 12.82 -6.16 18.04
CA PRO A 49 13.91 -5.70 17.19
C PRO A 49 14.33 -4.25 17.47
N ALA A 50 15.62 -4.03 17.74
CA ALA A 50 16.17 -2.70 18.07
C ALA A 50 15.94 -1.65 16.95
N ASN A 51 15.95 -2.07 15.69
CA ASN A 51 15.86 -1.18 14.53
C ASN A 51 14.45 -1.11 13.92
N THR A 52 13.39 -1.36 14.70
CA THR A 52 12.00 -1.27 14.25
C THR A 52 11.67 0.11 13.66
N ASN A 53 12.12 1.18 14.30
CA ASN A 53 11.88 2.53 13.81
C ASN A 53 12.53 2.78 12.42
N ALA A 54 13.74 2.27 12.19
CA ALA A 54 14.40 2.39 10.89
C ALA A 54 13.62 1.67 9.78
N LEU A 55 13.07 0.49 10.08
CA LEU A 55 12.20 -0.24 9.16
C LEU A 55 10.92 0.55 8.86
N LEU A 56 10.26 1.11 9.88
CA LEU A 56 9.06 1.93 9.71
C LEU A 56 9.32 3.16 8.85
N MET A 57 10.41 3.89 9.11
CA MET A 57 10.79 5.07 8.31
C MET A 57 11.06 4.69 6.84
N LEU A 58 11.71 3.56 6.59
CA LEU A 58 11.92 3.06 5.23
C LEU A 58 10.58 2.74 4.54
N ILE A 59 9.68 2.04 5.22
CA ILE A 59 8.36 1.68 4.69
C ILE A 59 7.57 2.95 4.36
N TYR A 60 7.51 3.93 5.27
CA TYR A 60 6.82 5.19 5.02
C TYR A 60 7.43 5.98 3.87
N GLY A 61 8.76 6.02 3.77
CA GLY A 61 9.45 6.67 2.66
C GLY A 61 9.15 6.02 1.30
N LEU A 62 9.22 4.69 1.23
CA LEU A 62 8.91 3.93 0.01
C LEU A 62 7.44 4.03 -0.37
N PHE A 63 6.53 3.96 0.60
CA PHE A 63 5.11 4.13 0.38
C PHE A 63 4.79 5.53 -0.15
N GLY A 64 5.33 6.58 0.48
CA GLY A 64 5.17 7.97 0.02
C GLY A 64 5.70 8.17 -1.40
N LEU A 65 6.87 7.61 -1.73
CA LEU A 65 7.42 7.64 -3.07
C LEU A 65 6.54 6.91 -4.09
N ALA A 66 6.00 5.74 -3.73
CA ALA A 66 5.11 4.98 -4.58
C ALA A 66 3.80 5.73 -4.87
N VAL A 67 3.19 6.34 -3.85
CA VAL A 67 2.00 7.19 -4.00
C VAL A 67 2.31 8.39 -4.91
N ALA A 68 3.40 9.11 -4.65
CA ALA A 68 3.79 10.26 -5.46
C ALA A 68 4.01 9.89 -6.93
N ALA A 69 4.78 8.81 -7.19
CA ALA A 69 5.02 8.32 -8.54
C ALA A 69 3.71 7.92 -9.25
N THR A 70 2.80 7.26 -8.53
CA THR A 70 1.49 6.82 -9.06
C THR A 70 0.62 8.02 -9.44
N VAL A 71 0.53 9.03 -8.57
CA VAL A 71 -0.25 10.25 -8.83
C VAL A 71 0.32 11.02 -10.01
N VAL A 72 1.64 11.23 -10.04
CA VAL A 72 2.32 11.92 -11.15
C VAL A 72 2.07 11.19 -12.47
N ALA A 73 2.25 9.86 -12.50
CA ALA A 73 1.98 9.05 -13.68
C ALA A 73 0.51 9.16 -14.11
N ALA A 74 -0.45 9.08 -13.18
CA ALA A 74 -1.87 9.20 -13.47
C ALA A 74 -2.21 10.56 -14.11
N VAL A 75 -1.66 11.66 -13.59
CA VAL A 75 -1.88 13.01 -14.14
C VAL A 75 -1.32 13.13 -15.55
N PHE A 76 -0.09 12.66 -15.79
CA PHE A 76 0.51 12.69 -17.13
C PHE A 76 -0.25 11.82 -18.13
N GLN A 77 -0.64 10.60 -17.74
CA GLN A 77 -1.41 9.69 -18.59
C GLN A 77 -2.79 10.26 -18.92
N PHE A 78 -3.46 10.86 -17.93
CA PHE A 78 -4.76 11.49 -18.14
C PHE A 78 -4.67 12.73 -19.05
N GLY A 79 -3.67 13.60 -18.84
CA GLY A 79 -3.43 14.76 -19.69
C GLY A 79 -3.13 14.39 -21.14
N ALA A 80 -2.33 13.35 -21.36
CA ALA A 80 -2.07 12.82 -22.69
C ALA A 80 -3.36 12.26 -23.33
N ALA A 81 -4.12 11.44 -22.58
CA ALA A 81 -5.38 10.88 -23.06
C ALA A 81 -6.42 11.96 -23.41
N LEU A 82 -6.48 13.05 -22.64
CA LEU A 82 -7.35 14.20 -22.94
C LEU A 82 -6.98 14.87 -24.25
N LYS A 83 -5.68 15.03 -24.54
CA LYS A 83 -5.21 15.62 -25.80
C LYS A 83 -5.57 14.75 -27.00
N ASP A 84 -5.44 13.44 -26.86
CA ASP A 84 -5.64 12.50 -27.97
C ASP A 84 -7.14 12.20 -28.21
N SER A 85 -7.91 11.95 -27.15
CA SER A 85 -9.34 11.66 -27.22
C SER A 85 -10.06 12.07 -25.93
N PRO A 86 -10.60 13.30 -25.87
CA PRO A 86 -11.29 13.81 -24.69
C PRO A 86 -12.42 12.89 -24.22
N ALA A 87 -13.22 12.38 -25.16
CA ALA A 87 -14.36 11.52 -24.84
C ALA A 87 -13.94 10.18 -24.21
N ASN A 88 -12.85 9.57 -24.68
CA ASN A 88 -12.36 8.31 -24.13
C ASN A 88 -11.65 8.52 -22.79
N ALA A 89 -10.94 9.64 -22.62
CA ALA A 89 -10.35 10.02 -21.34
C ALA A 89 -11.42 10.26 -20.25
N ILE A 90 -12.53 10.89 -20.59
CA ILE A 90 -13.65 11.05 -19.64
C ILE A 90 -14.26 9.69 -19.29
N LYS A 91 -14.43 8.79 -20.28
CA LYS A 91 -14.93 7.43 -20.02
C LYS A 91 -13.99 6.61 -19.13
N SER A 92 -12.67 6.82 -19.20
CA SER A 92 -11.73 6.09 -18.35
C SER A 92 -11.86 6.45 -16.86
N LEU A 93 -12.42 7.62 -16.53
CA LEU A 93 -12.74 7.99 -15.15
C LEU A 93 -13.83 7.11 -14.53
N LEU A 94 -14.64 6.39 -15.33
CA LEU A 94 -15.63 5.45 -14.80
C LEU A 94 -14.99 4.43 -13.85
N GLY A 95 -13.79 3.92 -14.19
CA GLY A 95 -13.06 2.99 -13.34
C GLY A 95 -12.65 3.62 -12.01
N LEU A 96 -12.24 4.89 -12.03
CA LEU A 96 -11.90 5.64 -10.82
C LEU A 96 -13.15 5.90 -9.95
N VAL A 97 -14.27 6.26 -10.57
CA VAL A 97 -15.55 6.44 -9.85
C VAL A 97 -15.98 5.14 -9.17
N LEU A 98 -15.88 4.01 -9.87
CA LEU A 98 -16.18 2.71 -9.29
C LEU A 98 -15.24 2.37 -8.12
N LEU A 99 -13.95 2.67 -8.23
CA LEU A 99 -13.00 2.50 -7.12
C LEU A 99 -13.39 3.35 -5.91
N VAL A 100 -13.74 4.63 -6.13
CA VAL A 100 -14.19 5.52 -5.04
C VAL A 100 -15.44 4.97 -4.37
N VAL A 101 -16.41 4.45 -5.14
CA VAL A 101 -17.62 3.82 -4.59
C VAL A 101 -17.24 2.62 -3.71
N VAL A 102 -16.33 1.76 -4.16
CA VAL A 102 -15.85 0.62 -3.35
C VAL A 102 -15.21 1.10 -2.05
N LEU A 103 -14.34 2.12 -2.10
CA LEU A 103 -13.70 2.68 -0.92
C LEU A 103 -14.72 3.26 0.08
N VAL A 104 -15.74 3.99 -0.40
CA VAL A 104 -16.79 4.54 0.46
C VAL A 104 -17.60 3.45 1.15
N ILE A 105 -17.97 2.39 0.42
CA ILE A 105 -18.69 1.25 0.98
C ILE A 105 -17.82 0.51 2.00
N ALA A 106 -16.56 0.28 1.66
CA ALA A 106 -15.59 -0.39 2.54
C ALA A 106 -15.35 0.41 3.83
N TRP A 107 -15.22 1.74 3.74
CA TRP A 107 -15.13 2.62 4.90
C TRP A 107 -16.38 2.57 5.78
N ALA A 108 -17.56 2.61 5.16
CA ALA A 108 -18.83 2.55 5.88
C ALA A 108 -19.00 1.22 6.63
N ALA A 109 -18.48 0.12 6.07
CA ALA A 109 -18.48 -1.20 6.69
C ALA A 109 -17.41 -1.41 7.76
N GLY A 110 -16.36 -0.58 7.80
CA GLY A 110 -15.25 -0.70 8.76
C GLY A 110 -15.66 -0.47 10.22
N ASP A 111 -15.03 -1.18 11.14
CA ASP A 111 -15.21 -1.04 12.57
C ASP A 111 -14.22 0.00 13.13
N GLY A 112 -14.75 0.90 13.95
CA GLY A 112 -13.96 1.94 14.64
C GLY A 112 -13.67 1.62 16.09
N THR A 113 -14.11 0.47 16.60
CA THR A 113 -13.95 0.07 18.00
C THR A 113 -12.47 -0.16 18.30
N PRO A 114 -11.87 0.58 19.25
CA PRO A 114 -10.49 0.37 19.64
C PRO A 114 -10.21 -1.09 19.99
N MET A 115 -9.11 -1.62 19.45
CA MET A 115 -8.70 -2.98 19.74
C MET A 115 -8.18 -3.08 21.17
N ASN A 116 -8.48 -4.19 21.83
CA ASN A 116 -7.90 -4.49 23.14
C ASN A 116 -6.47 -5.01 22.95
N ILE A 117 -5.51 -4.09 22.88
CA ILE A 117 -4.08 -4.39 22.73
C ILE A 117 -3.40 -4.15 24.09
N PRO A 118 -2.97 -5.21 24.79
CA PRO A 118 -2.29 -5.06 26.08
C PRO A 118 -1.05 -4.17 25.96
N GLY A 119 -0.95 -3.17 26.84
CA GLY A 119 0.22 -2.29 26.91
C GLY A 119 0.32 -1.24 25.78
N TYR A 120 -0.72 -1.07 24.96
CA TYR A 120 -0.71 -0.11 23.85
C TYR A 120 -1.90 0.85 23.89
N ASP A 121 -1.62 2.09 24.32
CA ASP A 121 -2.55 3.24 24.26
C ASP A 121 -2.13 4.25 23.18
N GLY A 122 -1.49 3.76 22.11
CA GLY A 122 -0.92 4.61 21.07
C GLY A 122 -1.97 5.35 20.22
N THR A 123 -1.52 6.41 19.54
CA THR A 123 -2.38 7.30 18.73
C THR A 123 -3.01 6.64 17.50
N ASP A 124 -2.59 5.43 17.18
CA ASP A 124 -3.01 4.72 15.97
C ASP A 124 -4.19 3.76 16.23
N ASN A 125 -4.47 3.42 17.50
CA ASN A 125 -5.63 2.59 17.89
C ASN A 125 -6.88 3.45 18.15
N VAL A 126 -7.24 4.27 17.16
CA VAL A 126 -8.40 5.18 17.22
C VAL A 126 -9.31 4.97 16.00
N PRO A 127 -10.61 5.33 16.07
CA PRO A 127 -11.60 4.96 15.06
C PRO A 127 -11.23 5.30 13.60
N PHE A 128 -10.52 6.41 13.38
CA PHE A 128 -10.10 6.83 12.05
C PHE A 128 -9.14 5.81 11.39
N TRP A 129 -8.05 5.46 12.08
CA TRP A 129 -7.02 4.55 11.55
C TRP A 129 -7.53 3.12 11.41
N LEU A 130 -8.40 2.68 12.32
CA LEU A 130 -9.03 1.37 12.26
C LEU A 130 -9.95 1.26 11.04
N LYS A 131 -10.84 2.24 10.84
CA LYS A 131 -11.70 2.28 9.64
C LYS A 131 -10.91 2.45 8.35
N LEU A 132 -9.80 3.19 8.37
CA LEU A 132 -8.93 3.33 7.20
C LEU A 132 -8.29 1.97 6.82
N THR A 133 -7.82 1.24 7.83
CA THR A 133 -7.25 -0.11 7.64
C THR A 133 -8.31 -1.07 7.09
N ASP A 134 -9.49 -1.10 7.69
CA ASP A 134 -10.63 -1.91 7.22
C ASP A 134 -11.04 -1.55 5.80
N MET A 135 -11.10 -0.26 5.48
CA MET A 135 -11.43 0.22 4.13
C MET A 135 -10.48 -0.38 3.10
N PHE A 136 -9.16 -0.35 3.35
CA PHE A 136 -8.19 -0.96 2.44
C PHE A 136 -8.35 -2.47 2.36
N LEU A 137 -8.49 -3.14 3.50
CA LEU A 137 -8.60 -4.61 3.58
C LEU A 137 -9.85 -5.13 2.84
N TYR A 138 -11.02 -4.54 3.10
CA TYR A 138 -12.26 -4.88 2.41
C TYR A 138 -12.19 -4.54 0.91
N SER A 139 -11.61 -3.40 0.55
CA SER A 139 -11.45 -3.04 -0.86
C SER A 139 -10.58 -4.03 -1.62
N ILE A 140 -9.47 -4.50 -1.01
CA ILE A 140 -8.62 -5.53 -1.60
C ILE A 140 -9.41 -6.82 -1.81
N TYR A 141 -10.18 -7.28 -0.82
CA TYR A 141 -10.99 -8.49 -0.95
C TYR A 141 -12.10 -8.37 -2.00
N ILE A 142 -12.81 -7.24 -2.05
CA ILE A 142 -13.84 -6.97 -3.05
C ILE A 142 -13.21 -6.98 -4.46
N LEU A 143 -12.11 -6.26 -4.65
CA LEU A 143 -11.45 -6.17 -5.96
C LEU A 143 -10.85 -7.52 -6.38
N LEU A 144 -10.29 -8.28 -5.44
CA LEU A 144 -9.79 -9.64 -5.70
C LEU A 144 -10.93 -10.55 -6.17
N PHE A 145 -12.07 -10.54 -5.46
CA PHE A 145 -13.24 -11.32 -5.84
C PHE A 145 -13.76 -10.93 -7.23
N VAL A 146 -13.95 -9.63 -7.48
CA VAL A 146 -14.40 -9.10 -8.79
C VAL A 146 -13.42 -9.51 -9.89
N THR A 147 -12.11 -9.47 -9.61
CA THR A 147 -11.07 -9.89 -10.58
C THR A 147 -11.19 -11.37 -10.92
N ILE A 148 -11.33 -12.24 -9.92
CA ILE A 148 -11.49 -13.67 -10.13
C ILE A 148 -12.74 -13.96 -10.97
N VAL A 149 -13.89 -13.35 -10.63
CA VAL A 149 -15.15 -13.49 -11.37
C VAL A 149 -14.98 -12.99 -12.82
N ALA A 150 -14.35 -11.83 -13.01
CA ALA A 150 -14.11 -11.26 -14.34
C ALA A 150 -13.23 -12.16 -15.21
N ILE A 151 -12.19 -12.79 -14.64
CA ILE A 151 -11.33 -13.75 -15.34
C ILE A 151 -12.14 -14.96 -15.80
N ILE A 152 -12.93 -15.55 -14.91
CA ILE A 152 -13.77 -16.73 -15.24
C ILE A 152 -14.80 -16.37 -16.32
N ALA A 153 -15.55 -15.29 -16.13
CA ALA A 153 -16.57 -14.84 -17.07
C ALA A 153 -15.98 -14.52 -18.45
N SER A 154 -14.83 -13.85 -18.49
CA SER A 154 -14.11 -13.55 -19.74
C SER A 154 -13.62 -14.82 -20.42
N GLY A 155 -13.13 -15.80 -19.66
CA GLY A 155 -12.71 -17.10 -20.16
C GLY A 155 -13.86 -17.89 -20.79
N ILE A 156 -15.04 -17.88 -20.17
CA ILE A 156 -16.26 -18.52 -20.71
C ILE A 156 -16.71 -17.81 -21.99
N LYS A 157 -16.84 -16.47 -21.96
CA LYS A 157 -17.27 -15.67 -23.13
C LYS A 157 -16.38 -15.94 -24.34
N LYS A 158 -15.06 -16.00 -24.16
CA LYS A 158 -14.11 -16.29 -25.24
C LYS A 158 -14.31 -17.66 -25.90
N LYS A 159 -14.86 -18.64 -25.18
CA LYS A 159 -15.14 -19.98 -25.74
C LYS A 159 -16.47 -20.07 -26.46
N ILE A 160 -17.40 -19.17 -26.17
CA ILE A 160 -18.76 -19.16 -26.73
C ILE A 160 -18.86 -18.22 -27.95
N SER A 161 -18.01 -17.20 -28.00
CA SER A 161 -17.84 -16.31 -29.18
C SER A 161 -16.85 -16.87 -30.18
#